data_AF-A0A482VAA5-F1
#
_entry.id   AF-A0A482VAA5-F1
#
_cell.length_a   1.000
_cell.length_b   1.000
_cell.length_c   1.000
_cell.angle_alpha   90.00
_cell.angle_beta   90.00
_cell.angle_gamma   90.00
#
_symmetry.space_group_name_H-M   'P 1'
#
loop_
_entity.id
_entity.type
_entity.pdbx_description
1 polymer ?
#
loop_
_entity_poly.entity_id
_entity_poly.type
_entity_poly.pdbx_seq_one_letter_code
_entity_poly.pdbx_strand_id
1 'polypeptide(L)'
;MEQSPKKSLSKLSLQAGVPYSTCQKIVKRKLNMHPYKISSVQELKPADYPRRVEYCRWFQNNMNDNRTLDLSFFSDEAWFHLSGYINSQNFRIWSTENPH
;
A
#
# COMPACT_ATOMS: atom_id res chain seq x y z
N MET A 1 16.45 13.79 1.35
CA MET A 1 15.26 12.90 1.30
C MET A 1 14.57 12.83 2.65
N GLU A 2 15.31 12.84 3.76
CA GLU A 2 14.77 12.88 5.13
C GLU A 2 13.73 14.00 5.36
N GLN A 3 13.98 15.21 4.88
CA GLN A 3 13.03 16.33 5.00
C GLN A 3 11.79 16.21 4.08
N SER A 4 11.78 15.29 3.11
CA SER A 4 10.68 15.12 2.15
C SER A 4 10.67 13.70 1.55
N PRO A 5 10.33 12.67 2.33
CA PRO A 5 10.50 11.26 1.94
C PRO A 5 9.51 10.80 0.86
N LYS A 6 8.43 11.57 0.64
CA LYS A 6 7.42 11.35 -0.42
C LYS A 6 7.83 11.94 -1.78
N LYS A 7 8.98 12.61 -1.86
CA LYS A 7 9.42 13.30 -3.08
C LYS A 7 9.82 12.27 -4.13
N SER A 8 9.31 12.42 -5.36
CA SER A 8 9.70 11.56 -6.47
C SER A 8 11.15 11.84 -6.88
N LEU A 9 11.85 10.80 -7.37
CA LEU A 9 13.22 10.93 -7.86
C LEU A 9 13.31 11.90 -9.05
N SER A 10 12.27 12.02 -9.88
CA SER A 10 12.23 13.00 -10.97
C SER A 10 12.19 14.44 -10.46
N LYS A 11 11.38 14.71 -9.42
CA LYS A 11 11.38 16.04 -8.77
C LYS A 11 12.70 16.33 -8.07
N LEU A 12 13.31 15.32 -7.44
CA LEU A 12 14.63 15.45 -6.82
C LEU A 12 15.71 15.77 -7.87
N SER A 13 15.68 15.09 -9.01
CA SER A 13 16.58 15.31 -10.14
C SER A 13 16.48 16.73 -10.67
N LEU A 14 15.27 17.24 -10.88
CA LEU A 14 15.03 18.61 -11.32
C LEU A 14 15.56 19.63 -10.30
N GLN A 15 15.28 19.42 -9.01
CA GLN A 15 15.68 20.36 -7.95
C GLN A 15 17.20 20.39 -7.72
N ALA A 16 17.85 19.22 -7.79
CA ALA A 16 19.28 19.09 -7.52
C ALA A 16 20.15 19.28 -8.79
N GLY A 17 19.53 19.43 -9.97
CA GLY A 17 20.25 19.59 -11.24
C GLY A 17 21.08 18.37 -11.66
N VAL A 18 20.78 17.19 -11.12
CA VAL A 18 21.52 15.94 -11.39
C VAL A 18 20.66 14.96 -12.17
N PRO A 19 21.25 14.07 -13.00
CA PRO A 19 20.50 13.06 -13.72
C PRO A 19 19.72 12.14 -12.77
N TYR A 20 18.55 11.69 -13.22
CA TYR A 20 17.69 10.77 -12.48
C TYR A 20 18.44 9.51 -12.01
N SER A 21 19.29 8.94 -12.87
CA SER A 21 20.10 7.75 -12.56
C SER A 21 21.08 8.00 -11.40
N THR A 22 21.61 9.21 -11.30
CA THR A 22 22.48 9.63 -10.19
C THR A 22 21.68 9.77 -8.90
N CYS A 23 20.51 10.42 -8.92
CA CYS A 23 19.60 10.45 -7.77
C CYS A 23 19.26 9.05 -7.28
N GLN A 24 18.90 8.15 -8.19
CA GLN A 24 18.54 6.77 -7.86
C GLN A 24 19.71 6.02 -7.21
N LYS A 25 20.93 6.16 -7.76
CA LYS A 25 22.14 5.54 -7.17
C LYS A 25 22.43 6.09 -5.78
N ILE A 26 22.33 7.40 -5.58
CA ILE A 26 22.57 8.02 -4.26
C ILE A 26 21.55 7.51 -3.25
N VAL A 27 20.26 7.56 -3.59
CA VAL A 27 19.18 7.16 -2.69
C VAL A 27 19.26 5.68 -2.32
N LYS A 28 19.51 4.79 -3.27
CA LYS A 28 19.58 3.35 -3.00
C LYS A 28 20.91 2.90 -2.41
N ARG A 29 22.04 3.42 -2.88
CA ARG A 29 23.39 2.88 -2.53
C ARG A 29 24.13 3.69 -1.48
N LYS A 30 23.93 5.02 -1.43
CA LYS A 30 24.60 5.88 -0.43
C LYS A 30 23.74 6.09 0.81
N LEU A 31 22.44 6.31 0.60
CA LEU A 31 21.48 6.56 1.69
C LEU A 31 20.77 5.28 2.15
N ASN A 32 20.97 4.16 1.46
CA ASN A 32 20.35 2.86 1.76
C ASN A 32 18.82 2.93 1.96
N MET A 33 18.14 3.76 1.15
CA MET A 33 16.69 3.93 1.23
C MET A 33 15.97 3.03 0.23
N HIS A 34 14.83 2.50 0.65
CA HIS A 34 13.93 1.68 -0.14
C HIS A 34 12.60 2.40 -0.38
N PRO A 35 11.97 2.20 -1.56
CA PRO A 35 10.66 2.74 -1.84
C PRO A 35 9.57 1.84 -1.23
N TYR A 36 8.85 2.36 -0.25
CA TYR A 36 7.69 1.72 0.36
C TYR A 36 6.40 2.24 -0.26
N LYS A 37 5.47 1.32 -0.57
CA LYS A 37 4.12 1.66 -1.01
C LYS A 37 3.28 1.95 0.22
N ILE A 38 2.59 3.08 0.24
CA ILE A 38 1.61 3.35 1.29
C ILE A 38 0.40 2.46 1.06
N SER A 39 0.08 1.63 2.06
CA SER A 39 -1.20 0.97 2.17
C SER A 39 -2.11 1.78 3.09
N SER A 40 -3.30 2.12 2.61
CA SER A 40 -4.42 2.50 3.47
C SER A 40 -5.23 1.24 3.72
N VAL A 41 -5.23 0.77 4.96
CA VAL A 41 -6.01 -0.39 5.40
C VAL A 41 -7.06 0.09 6.40
N GLN A 42 -8.18 -0.62 6.48
CA GLN A 42 -9.17 -0.34 7.51
C GLN A 42 -8.57 -0.59 8.89
N GLU A 43 -8.79 0.36 9.80
CA GLU A 43 -8.39 0.21 11.20
C GLU A 43 -9.22 -0.90 11.86
N LEU A 44 -8.54 -1.87 12.48
CA LEU A 44 -9.20 -2.94 13.23
C LEU A 44 -9.34 -2.53 14.69
N LYS A 45 -10.56 -2.61 15.19
CA LYS A 45 -10.86 -2.42 16.62
C LYS A 45 -10.61 -3.73 17.37
N PRO A 46 -10.35 -3.69 18.68
CA PRO A 46 -10.12 -4.91 19.48
C PRO A 46 -11.24 -5.97 19.37
N ALA A 47 -12.49 -5.52 19.17
CA ALA A 47 -13.64 -6.41 18.98
C ALA A 47 -13.69 -7.10 17.61
N ASP A 48 -12.98 -6.59 16.60
CA ASP A 48 -13.02 -7.12 15.24
C ASP A 48 -12.19 -8.41 15.13
N TYR A 49 -11.10 -8.52 15.88
CA TYR A 49 -10.26 -9.71 15.87
C TYR A 49 -11.03 -11.00 16.19
N PRO A 50 -11.74 -11.13 17.34
CA PRO A 50 -12.48 -12.35 17.65
C PRO A 50 -13.59 -12.63 16.63
N ARG A 51 -14.32 -11.61 16.16
CA ARG A 51 -15.38 -11.76 15.14
C ARG A 51 -14.85 -12.29 13.81
N ARG A 52 -13.71 -11.76 13.35
CA ARG A 52 -13.06 -12.21 12.11
C ARG A 52 -12.57 -13.64 12.25
N VAL A 53 -11.98 -14.02 13.37
CA VAL A 53 -11.52 -15.40 13.62
C VAL A 53 -12.70 -16.37 13.63
N GLU A 54 -13.80 -16.02 14.30
CA GLU A 54 -15.02 -16.81 14.34
C GLU A 54 -15.59 -17.01 12.92
N TYR A 55 -15.71 -15.94 12.15
CA TYR A 55 -16.14 -16.01 10.76
C TYR A 55 -15.22 -16.90 9.91
N CYS A 56 -13.90 -16.76 10.02
CA CYS A 56 -12.96 -17.60 9.27
C CYS A 56 -13.12 -19.09 9.61
N ARG A 57 -13.31 -19.44 10.88
CA ARG A 57 -13.57 -20.83 11.31
C ARG A 57 -14.90 -21.33 10.77
N TRP A 58 -15.96 -20.53 10.86
CA TRP A 58 -17.25 -20.84 10.28
C TRP A 58 -17.14 -21.08 8.77
N PHE A 59 -16.48 -20.18 8.05
CA PHE A 59 -16.29 -20.26 6.61
C PHE A 59 -15.54 -21.54 6.22
N GLN A 60 -14.42 -21.85 6.89
CA GLN A 60 -13.66 -23.08 6.64
C GLN A 60 -14.47 -24.37 6.87
N ASN A 61 -15.31 -24.39 7.90
CA ASN A 61 -16.10 -25.58 8.22
C ASN A 61 -17.30 -25.77 7.27
N ASN A 62 -17.87 -24.69 6.75
CA ASN A 62 -19.13 -24.71 5.98
C ASN A 62 -18.92 -24.61 4.46
N MET A 63 -17.78 -24.11 4.00
CA MET A 63 -17.50 -23.89 2.57
C MET A 63 -16.61 -24.99 1.96
N ASN A 64 -16.76 -26.24 2.43
CA ASN A 64 -16.01 -27.40 1.91
C ASN A 64 -16.55 -27.95 0.58
N ASP A 65 -17.76 -27.55 0.18
CA ASP A 65 -18.32 -27.87 -1.13
C ASP A 65 -18.23 -26.63 -2.03
N ASN A 66 -17.45 -26.74 -3.12
CA ASN A 66 -17.24 -25.65 -4.10
C ASN A 66 -18.56 -25.08 -4.63
N ARG A 67 -19.63 -25.87 -4.61
CA ARG A 67 -20.95 -25.46 -5.08
C ARG A 67 -21.50 -24.22 -4.37
N THR A 68 -21.20 -24.03 -3.08
CA THR A 68 -21.67 -22.86 -2.33
C THR A 68 -20.94 -21.59 -2.76
N LEU A 69 -19.64 -21.70 -3.08
CA LEU A 69 -18.86 -20.57 -3.62
C LEU A 69 -19.31 -20.25 -5.05
N ASP A 70 -19.59 -21.26 -5.87
CA ASP A 70 -20.04 -21.09 -7.25
C ASP A 70 -21.38 -20.36 -7.37
N LEU A 71 -22.20 -20.41 -6.32
CA LEU A 71 -23.49 -19.72 -6.23
C LEU A 71 -23.44 -18.42 -5.40
N SER A 72 -22.26 -18.06 -4.89
CA SER A 72 -22.07 -16.85 -4.09
C SER A 72 -21.73 -15.66 -4.99
N PHE A 73 -22.47 -14.56 -4.83
CA PHE A 73 -22.17 -13.29 -5.48
C PHE A 73 -21.71 -12.28 -4.44
N PHE A 74 -20.55 -11.67 -4.70
CA PHE A 74 -20.00 -10.60 -3.88
C PHE A 74 -20.24 -9.26 -4.57
N SER A 75 -20.73 -8.30 -3.81
CA SER A 75 -20.86 -6.90 -4.24
C SER A 75 -20.13 -6.01 -3.26
N ASP A 76 -19.53 -4.94 -3.77
CA ASP A 76 -18.93 -3.88 -2.97
C ASP A 76 -19.19 -2.53 -3.66
N GLU A 77 -19.19 -1.46 -2.89
CA GLU A 77 -19.34 -0.10 -3.39
C GLU A 77 -17.99 0.63 -3.35
N ALA A 78 -17.62 1.24 -4.46
CA ALA A 78 -16.40 2.03 -4.55
C ALA A 78 -16.70 3.46 -4.99
N TRP A 79 -16.07 4.42 -4.32
CA TRP A 79 -16.13 5.83 -4.69
C TRP A 79 -15.06 6.15 -5.73
N PHE A 80 -15.48 6.66 -6.88
CA PHE A 80 -14.58 7.16 -7.91
C PHE A 80 -14.58 8.69 -7.88
N HIS A 81 -13.43 9.27 -7.54
CA HIS A 81 -13.26 10.73 -7.54
C HIS A 81 -12.63 11.19 -8.85
N LEU A 82 -13.23 12.22 -9.46
CA LEU A 82 -12.72 12.87 -10.69
C LEU A 82 -11.52 13.79 -10.43
N SER A 83 -11.40 14.33 -9.21
CA SER A 83 -10.20 15.04 -8.77
C SER A 83 -9.14 14.01 -8.38
N GLY A 84 -7.97 14.06 -9.02
CA GLY A 84 -6.86 13.12 -8.86
C GLY A 84 -6.26 13.12 -7.45
N TYR A 85 -6.99 12.58 -6.49
CA TYR A 85 -6.49 12.28 -5.16
C TYR A 85 -5.34 11.28 -5.26
N ILE A 86 -4.59 11.16 -4.15
CA ILE A 86 -3.39 10.33 -4.01
C ILE A 86 -3.57 8.98 -4.74
N ASN A 87 -2.93 8.84 -5.90
CA ASN A 87 -2.87 7.55 -6.57
C ASN A 87 -1.96 6.65 -5.74
N SER A 88 -2.57 5.74 -4.98
CA SER A 88 -1.88 4.78 -4.11
C SER A 88 -0.92 3.86 -4.89
N GLN A 89 -1.10 3.68 -6.20
CA GLN A 89 -0.12 2.97 -7.02
C GLN A 89 1.17 3.77 -7.22
N ASN A 90 1.08 5.10 -7.34
CA ASN A 90 2.23 5.97 -7.62
C ASN A 90 2.82 6.62 -6.37
N PHE A 91 2.13 6.51 -5.22
CA PHE A 91 2.63 7.06 -3.96
C PHE A 91 3.69 6.14 -3.35
N ARG A 92 4.91 6.66 -3.20
CA ARG A 92 6.03 5.95 -2.58
C ARG A 92 6.67 6.84 -1.52
N ILE A 93 6.97 6.24 -0.37
CA ILE A 93 7.81 6.83 0.67
C ILE A 93 9.18 6.18 0.55
N TRP A 94 10.22 6.99 0.49
CA TRP A 94 11.59 6.49 0.63
C TRP A 94 12.02 6.54 2.08
N SER A 95 12.43 5.40 2.63
CA SER A 95 12.89 5.25 4.01
C SER A 95 13.96 4.17 4.09
N THR A 96 14.82 4.22 5.11
CA THR A 96 15.76 3.13 5.44
C THR A 96 15.00 1.96 6.08
N GLU A 97 14.01 2.26 6.93
CA GLU A 97 13.20 1.29 7.65
C GLU A 97 11.77 1.23 7.09
N ASN A 98 11.10 0.09 7.30
CA ASN A 98 9.70 -0.06 6.91
C ASN A 98 8.83 0.89 7.75
N PRO A 99 8.08 1.82 7.14
CA PRO A 99 7.24 2.77 7.87
C PRO A 99 5.95 2.14 8.43
N HIS A 100 5.81 0.81 8.37
CA HIS A 100 4.66 0.03 8.82
C HIS A 100 5.08 -1.02 9.84
#